data_AF-A0A7J4EUI3-F1
#
_entry.id   AF-A0A7J4EUI3-F1
#
_cell.length_a   1.000
_cell.length_b   1.000
_cell.length_c   1.000
_cell.angle_alpha   90.00
_cell.angle_beta   90.00
_cell.angle_gamma   90.00
#
_symmetry.space_group_name_H-M   'P 1'
#
loop_
_entity.id
_entity.type
_entity.pdbx_description
1 polymer ?
#
loop_
_entity_poly.entity_id
_entity_poly.type
_entity_poly.pdbx_seq_one_letter_code
_entity_poly.pdbx_strand_id
1 'polypeptide(L)'
;MTKEELWQAVLAQIKFKISKANFATWFRNTEIVNKKNGVVFISVPNAFIGLAKVFSRNEEVRKILEEIQLVIFEAGTEFAQGKKFPEENYDKILETVNKIEVKIKKPGKFIVLEQNRRTAFLSVARSVVRRCERWAVSLYKEGKVSETLVKWLNKLSYLLYLLILLEMQEDENEGCGSTD
;
A
#
# COMPACT_ATOMS: atom_id res chain seq x y z
N MET A 1 17.94 26.71 -0.72
CA MET A 1 17.91 25.25 -0.84
C MET A 1 16.49 24.83 -1.17
N THR A 2 16.29 24.27 -2.36
CA THR A 2 14.99 23.75 -2.82
C THR A 2 14.62 22.46 -2.10
N LYS A 3 13.36 22.00 -2.24
CA LYS A 3 12.92 20.72 -1.66
C LYS A 3 13.70 19.56 -2.25
N GLU A 4 13.98 19.64 -3.55
CA GLU A 4 14.72 18.66 -4.33
C GLU A 4 16.18 18.60 -3.87
N GLU A 5 16.85 19.75 -3.76
CA GLU A 5 18.24 19.83 -3.28
C GLU A 5 18.39 19.29 -1.85
N LEU A 6 17.48 19.66 -0.95
CA LEU A 6 17.47 19.19 0.43
C LEU A 6 17.30 17.67 0.48
N TRP A 7 16.35 17.13 -0.30
CA TRP A 7 16.10 15.69 -0.28
C TRP A 7 17.23 14.89 -0.93
N GLN A 8 17.82 15.39 -2.01
CA GLN A 8 18.99 14.75 -2.63
C GLN A 8 20.19 14.70 -1.67
N ALA A 9 20.42 15.76 -0.88
CA ALA A 9 21.45 15.76 0.14
C ALA A 9 21.18 14.70 1.24
N VAL A 10 19.92 14.56 1.67
CA VAL A 10 19.53 13.52 2.64
C VAL A 10 19.65 12.12 2.06
N LEU A 11 19.17 11.89 0.84
CA LEU A 11 19.29 10.62 0.14
C LEU A 11 20.74 10.19 -0.05
N ALA A 12 21.63 11.13 -0.38
CA ALA A 12 23.06 10.87 -0.47
C ALA A 12 23.61 10.37 0.87
N GLN A 13 23.28 11.02 1.98
CA GLN A 13 23.73 10.58 3.32
C GLN A 13 23.17 9.21 3.72
N ILE A 14 21.90 8.93 3.43
CA ILE A 14 21.28 7.64 3.74
C ILE A 14 21.95 6.52 2.92
N LYS A 15 22.25 6.75 1.64
CA LYS A 15 22.90 5.77 0.75
C LYS A 15 24.24 5.26 1.28
N PHE A 16 24.96 6.07 2.05
CA PHE A 16 26.22 5.67 2.69
C PHE A 16 26.05 4.87 3.98
N LYS A 17 24.87 4.88 4.61
CA LYS A 17 24.62 4.24 5.90
C LYS A 17 23.91 2.89 5.82
N ILE A 18 23.33 2.56 4.65
CA ILE A 18 22.55 1.33 4.46
C ILE A 18 23.02 0.58 3.22
N SER A 19 22.64 -0.70 3.11
CA SER A 19 22.96 -1.51 1.94
C SER A 19 22.35 -0.92 0.65
N LYS A 20 23.03 -1.14 -0.48
CA LYS A 20 22.55 -0.71 -1.81
C LYS A 20 21.15 -1.24 -2.12
N ALA A 21 20.83 -2.46 -1.66
CA ALA A 21 19.51 -3.07 -1.79
C ALA A 21 18.46 -2.31 -0.97
N ASN A 22 18.71 -2.07 0.32
CA ASN A 22 17.78 -1.32 1.17
C ASN A 22 17.57 0.12 0.67
N PHE A 23 18.62 0.79 0.19
CA PHE A 23 18.49 2.12 -0.40
C PHE A 23 17.62 2.12 -1.66
N ALA A 24 17.83 1.15 -2.55
CA ALA A 24 17.06 1.01 -3.77
C ALA A 24 15.58 0.78 -3.50
N THR A 25 15.26 -0.05 -2.50
CA THR A 25 13.88 -0.40 -2.15
C THR A 25 13.15 0.70 -1.39
N TRP A 26 13.82 1.33 -0.42
CA TRP A 26 13.14 2.20 0.55
C TRP A 26 13.24 3.70 0.26
N PHE A 27 14.27 4.14 -0.47
CA PHE A 27 14.64 5.57 -0.51
C PHE A 27 14.80 6.15 -1.92
N ARG A 28 15.21 5.35 -2.91
CA ARG A 28 15.62 5.84 -4.24
C ARG A 28 14.57 6.73 -4.94
N ASN A 29 13.28 6.44 -4.74
CA ASN A 29 12.18 7.13 -5.41
C ASN A 29 11.26 7.85 -4.40
N THR A 30 11.85 8.43 -3.36
CA THR A 30 11.15 9.27 -2.39
C THR A 30 11.38 10.74 -2.71
N GLU A 31 10.46 11.62 -2.33
CA GLU A 31 10.59 13.06 -2.56
C GLU A 31 9.96 13.88 -1.44
N ILE A 32 10.43 15.11 -1.22
CA ILE A 32 9.77 16.04 -0.30
C ILE A 32 8.59 16.69 -1.01
N VAL A 33 7.39 16.32 -0.56
CA VAL A 33 6.12 16.88 -1.05
C VAL A 33 5.93 18.28 -0.46
N ASN A 34 6.16 18.44 0.84
CA ASN A 34 5.88 19.68 1.56
C ASN A 34 6.78 19.86 2.79
N LYS A 35 6.91 21.11 3.26
CA LYS A 35 7.60 21.49 4.48
C LYS A 35 6.80 22.59 5.19
N LYS A 36 6.29 22.33 6.40
CA LYS A 36 5.60 23.32 7.24
C LYS A 36 5.98 23.15 8.70
N ASN A 37 6.21 24.25 9.42
CA ASN A 37 6.49 24.28 10.87
C ASN A 37 7.59 23.31 11.33
N GLY A 38 8.69 23.22 10.57
CA GLY A 38 9.80 22.31 10.87
C GLY A 38 9.55 20.83 10.52
N VAL A 39 8.34 20.47 10.07
CA VAL A 39 7.99 19.12 9.64
C VAL A 39 8.16 19.00 8.12
N VAL A 40 8.84 17.94 7.68
CA VAL A 40 9.05 17.59 6.27
C VAL A 40 8.20 16.37 5.92
N PHE A 41 7.45 16.49 4.83
CA PHE A 41 6.52 15.48 4.35
C PHE A 41 7.11 14.77 3.14
N ILE A 42 7.39 13.47 3.28
CA ILE A 42 8.09 12.66 2.28
C ILE A 42 7.10 11.71 1.59
N SER A 43 7.07 11.74 0.26
CA SER A 43 6.41 10.74 -0.56
C SER A 43 7.24 9.47 -0.57
N VAL A 44 6.59 8.33 -0.32
CA VAL A 44 7.22 7.01 -0.38
C VAL A 44 6.64 6.20 -1.54
N PRO A 45 7.49 5.53 -2.33
CA PRO A 45 7.03 4.77 -3.46
C PRO A 45 6.25 3.54 -3.03
N ASN A 46 5.46 3.03 -3.97
CA ASN A 46 4.62 1.82 -3.95
C ASN A 46 5.37 0.49 -3.70
N ALA A 47 6.56 0.55 -3.12
CA ALA A 47 7.46 -0.58 -2.92
C ALA A 47 6.89 -1.61 -1.93
N PHE A 48 6.05 -1.19 -0.98
CA PHE A 48 5.45 -2.11 0.01
C PHE A 48 4.43 -3.08 -0.60
N ILE A 49 3.66 -2.64 -1.60
CA ILE A 49 2.72 -3.53 -2.31
C ILE A 49 3.52 -4.50 -3.18
N GLY A 50 4.54 -4.02 -3.88
CA GLY A 50 5.45 -4.89 -4.63
C GLY A 50 6.18 -5.90 -3.75
N LEU A 51 6.62 -5.49 -2.56
CA LEU A 51 7.23 -6.38 -1.58
C LEU A 51 6.23 -7.45 -1.11
N ALA A 52 5.01 -7.06 -0.74
CA ALA A 52 3.96 -8.01 -0.38
C ALA A 52 3.70 -9.01 -1.53
N LYS A 53 3.63 -8.53 -2.78
CA LYS A 53 3.45 -9.36 -3.98
C LYS A 53 4.54 -10.43 -4.13
N VAL A 54 5.80 -10.04 -3.97
CA VAL A 54 6.95 -10.97 -4.13
C VAL A 54 6.90 -12.09 -3.09
N PHE A 55 6.44 -11.79 -1.88
CA PHE A 55 6.38 -12.77 -0.81
C PHE A 55 5.07 -13.56 -0.76
N SER A 56 3.99 -13.05 -1.35
CA SER A 56 2.71 -13.76 -1.47
C SER A 56 2.84 -15.09 -2.20
N ARG A 57 2.15 -16.12 -1.67
CA ARG A 57 2.10 -17.45 -2.28
C ARG A 57 0.90 -17.60 -3.19
N ASN A 58 -0.23 -17.04 -2.77
CA ASN A 58 -1.47 -17.15 -3.50
C ASN A 58 -1.36 -16.39 -4.84
N GLU A 59 -1.54 -17.09 -5.96
CA GLU A 59 -1.40 -16.52 -7.30
C GLU A 59 -2.44 -15.42 -7.58
N GLU A 60 -3.65 -15.55 -7.03
CA GLU A 60 -4.68 -14.52 -7.15
C GLU A 60 -4.30 -13.27 -6.36
N VAL A 61 -3.74 -13.42 -5.16
CA VAL A 61 -3.21 -12.29 -4.38
C VAL A 61 -2.10 -11.58 -5.16
N ARG A 62 -1.18 -12.33 -5.78
CA ARG A 62 -0.10 -11.73 -6.59
C ARG A 62 -0.62 -10.89 -7.74
N LYS A 63 -1.59 -11.41 -8.50
CA LYS A 63 -2.23 -10.71 -9.62
C LYS A 63 -2.95 -9.44 -9.15
N ILE A 64 -3.73 -9.53 -8.07
CA ILE A 64 -4.43 -8.38 -7.50
C ILE A 64 -3.43 -7.29 -7.07
N LEU A 65 -2.34 -7.66 -6.39
CA LEU A 65 -1.33 -6.70 -5.96
C LEU A 65 -0.63 -6.06 -7.16
N GLU A 66 -0.39 -6.79 -8.25
CA GLU A 66 0.17 -6.24 -9.49
C GLU A 66 -0.73 -5.20 -10.14
N GLU A 67 -2.03 -5.50 -10.27
CA GLU A 67 -3.02 -4.56 -10.79
C GLU A 67 -3.11 -3.30 -9.91
N ILE A 68 -3.18 -3.48 -8.59
CA ILE A 68 -3.17 -2.37 -7.63
C ILE A 68 -1.91 -1.52 -7.79
N GLN A 69 -0.75 -2.14 -8.05
CA GLN A 69 0.49 -1.38 -8.21
C GLN A 69 0.40 -0.37 -9.36
N LEU A 70 -0.26 -0.74 -10.46
CA LEU A 70 -0.49 0.13 -11.61
C LEU A 70 -1.47 1.26 -11.25
N VAL A 71 -2.59 0.93 -10.61
CA VAL A 71 -3.62 1.92 -10.24
C VAL A 71 -3.10 2.95 -9.22
N ILE A 72 -2.16 2.58 -8.35
CA ILE A 72 -1.50 3.54 -7.44
C ILE A 72 -0.72 4.61 -8.19
N PHE A 73 -0.13 4.31 -9.35
CA PHE A 73 0.53 5.34 -10.14
C PHE A 73 -0.48 6.35 -10.67
N GLU A 74 -1.65 5.89 -11.11
CA GLU A 74 -2.75 6.78 -11.53
C GLU A 74 -3.25 7.63 -10.36
N ALA A 75 -3.43 7.04 -9.18
CA ALA A 75 -3.77 7.77 -7.95
C ALA A 75 -2.71 8.86 -7.62
N GLY A 76 -1.44 8.56 -7.87
CA GLY A 76 -0.34 9.51 -7.75
C GLY A 76 -0.48 10.76 -8.63
N THR A 77 -1.09 10.62 -9.82
CA THR A 77 -1.27 11.76 -10.74
C THR A 77 -2.21 12.82 -10.20
N GLU A 78 -3.18 12.44 -9.36
CA GLU A 78 -4.06 13.41 -8.71
C GLU A 78 -3.30 14.25 -7.70
N PHE A 79 -2.43 13.63 -6.90
CA PHE A 79 -1.59 14.35 -5.93
C PHE A 79 -0.57 15.27 -6.61
N ALA A 80 0.02 14.83 -7.72
CA ALA A 80 1.11 15.54 -8.37
C ALA A 80 0.62 16.63 -9.34
N GLN A 81 -0.45 16.37 -10.08
CA GLN A 81 -0.89 17.19 -11.21
C GLN A 81 -2.33 17.70 -11.06
N GLY A 82 -3.06 17.28 -10.02
CA GLY A 82 -4.48 17.61 -9.86
C GLY A 82 -5.40 16.92 -10.88
N LYS A 83 -4.89 15.97 -11.67
CA LYS A 83 -5.70 15.17 -12.58
C LYS A 83 -6.60 14.26 -11.75
N LYS A 84 -7.92 14.45 -11.82
CA LYS A 84 -8.87 13.67 -11.02
C LYS A 84 -8.69 12.17 -11.23
N PHE A 85 -8.67 11.42 -10.13
CA PHE A 85 -8.65 9.97 -10.17
C PHE A 85 -9.95 9.42 -10.79
N PRO A 86 -9.88 8.51 -11.78
CA PRO A 86 -11.07 8.01 -12.48
C PRO A 86 -12.02 7.23 -11.56
N GLU A 87 -13.34 7.45 -11.73
CA GLU A 87 -14.37 6.72 -10.98
C GLU A 87 -14.36 5.21 -11.30
N GLU A 88 -14.03 4.84 -12.53
CA GLU A 88 -13.92 3.44 -12.97
C GLU A 88 -12.95 2.62 -12.09
N ASN A 89 -11.88 3.24 -11.59
CA ASN A 89 -10.94 2.57 -10.69
C ASN A 89 -11.57 2.25 -9.32
N TYR A 90 -12.54 3.06 -8.88
CA TYR A 90 -13.33 2.80 -7.68
C TYR A 90 -14.29 1.62 -7.88
N ASP A 91 -14.94 1.52 -9.02
CA ASP A 91 -15.83 0.39 -9.32
C ASP A 91 -15.04 -0.94 -9.40
N LYS A 92 -13.90 -0.94 -10.11
CA LYS A 92 -13.02 -2.12 -10.21
C LYS A 92 -12.53 -2.64 -8.86
N ILE A 93 -12.17 -1.75 -7.94
CA ILE A 93 -11.72 -2.19 -6.60
C ILE A 93 -12.88 -2.74 -5.77
N LEU A 94 -14.09 -2.21 -5.93
CA LEU A 94 -15.28 -2.77 -5.26
C LEU A 94 -15.60 -4.18 -5.77
N GLU A 95 -15.54 -4.40 -7.08
CA GLU A 95 -15.71 -5.75 -7.67
C GLU A 95 -14.68 -6.73 -7.11
N THR A 96 -13.42 -6.31 -7.04
CA THR A 96 -12.32 -7.11 -6.48
C THR A 96 -12.55 -7.42 -5.00
N VAL A 97 -12.97 -6.43 -4.21
CA VAL A 97 -13.32 -6.61 -2.79
C VAL A 97 -14.42 -7.65 -2.63
N ASN A 98 -15.52 -7.51 -3.36
CA ASN A 98 -16.66 -8.43 -3.28
C ASN A 98 -16.26 -9.85 -3.66
N LYS A 99 -15.45 -10.00 -4.71
CA LYS A 99 -14.93 -11.31 -5.17
C LYS A 99 -14.11 -12.01 -4.09
N ILE A 100 -13.24 -11.29 -3.39
CA ILE A 100 -12.41 -11.87 -2.34
C ILE A 100 -13.23 -12.09 -1.07
N GLU A 101 -14.13 -11.18 -0.71
CA GLU A 101 -14.93 -11.27 0.51
C GLU A 101 -15.77 -12.54 0.59
N VAL A 102 -16.29 -13.03 -0.53
CA VAL A 102 -17.05 -14.29 -0.62
C VAL A 102 -16.19 -15.52 -0.28
N LYS A 103 -14.87 -15.45 -0.47
CA LYS A 103 -13.93 -16.56 -0.20
C LYS A 103 -13.48 -16.62 1.27
N ILE A 104 -13.66 -15.53 2.01
CA ILE A 104 -13.07 -15.38 3.35
C ILE A 104 -14.08 -15.68 4.45
N LYS A 105 -13.67 -16.52 5.39
CA LYS A 105 -14.37 -16.67 6.67
C LYS A 105 -13.85 -15.61 7.64
N LYS A 106 -14.63 -14.54 7.85
CA LYS A 106 -14.23 -13.46 8.76
C LYS A 106 -14.17 -13.96 10.21
N PRO A 107 -13.11 -13.62 10.95
CA PRO A 107 -13.00 -13.99 12.36
C PRO A 107 -14.02 -13.20 13.19
N GLY A 108 -14.71 -13.88 14.11
CA GLY A 108 -15.67 -13.25 15.04
C GLY A 108 -15.02 -12.50 16.21
N LYS A 109 -13.69 -12.47 16.27
CA LYS A 109 -12.89 -11.79 17.30
C LYS A 109 -11.67 -11.12 16.67
N PHE A 110 -11.07 -10.18 17.39
CA PHE A 110 -9.79 -9.61 16.97
C PHE A 110 -8.72 -10.71 16.94
N ILE A 111 -8.00 -10.76 15.82
CA ILE A 111 -6.89 -11.68 15.61
C ILE A 111 -5.62 -10.89 15.30
N VAL A 112 -4.48 -11.44 15.68
CA VAL A 112 -3.18 -10.97 15.17
C VAL A 112 -3.04 -11.51 13.75
N LEU A 113 -2.80 -10.60 12.81
CA LEU A 113 -2.78 -10.90 11.39
C LEU A 113 -1.38 -11.36 10.94
N GLU A 114 -0.35 -10.90 11.62
CA GLU A 114 1.06 -11.05 11.27
C GLU A 114 1.66 -12.36 11.79
N GLN A 115 1.06 -13.49 11.42
CA GLN A 115 1.52 -14.83 11.83
C GLN A 115 2.78 -15.32 11.08
N ASN A 116 3.01 -14.83 9.87
CA ASN A 116 4.12 -15.24 9.02
C ASN A 116 4.67 -14.05 8.21
N ARG A 117 5.75 -14.27 7.46
CA ARG A 117 6.40 -13.21 6.68
C ARG A 117 5.46 -12.56 5.66
N ARG A 118 4.60 -13.33 5.00
CA ARG A 118 3.72 -12.87 3.92
C ARG A 118 2.60 -11.98 4.46
N THR A 119 1.92 -12.46 5.49
CA THR A 119 0.84 -11.72 6.15
C THR A 119 1.37 -10.47 6.85
N ALA A 120 2.61 -10.52 7.37
CA ALA A 120 3.30 -9.35 7.90
C ALA A 120 3.57 -8.30 6.80
N PHE A 121 4.08 -8.67 5.63
CA PHE A 121 4.32 -7.71 4.54
C PHE A 121 3.04 -7.06 4.02
N LEU A 122 1.96 -7.83 3.86
CA LEU A 122 0.64 -7.29 3.52
C LEU A 122 0.12 -6.33 4.59
N SER A 123 0.32 -6.64 5.88
CA SER A 123 -0.09 -5.78 7.00
C SER A 123 0.69 -4.46 7.01
N VAL A 124 1.99 -4.52 6.71
CA VAL A 124 2.80 -3.31 6.53
C VAL A 124 2.28 -2.49 5.34
N ALA A 125 2.02 -3.11 4.19
CA ALA A 125 1.45 -2.42 3.03
C ALA A 125 0.12 -1.73 3.38
N ARG A 126 -0.78 -2.45 4.08
CA ARG A 126 -2.05 -1.89 4.59
C ARG A 126 -1.81 -0.69 5.50
N SER A 127 -0.86 -0.75 6.42
CA SER A 127 -0.56 0.36 7.33
C SER A 127 -0.11 1.63 6.59
N VAL A 128 0.65 1.48 5.49
CA VAL A 128 1.10 2.58 4.64
C VAL A 128 -0.07 3.16 3.85
N VAL A 129 -0.93 2.32 3.27
CA VAL A 129 -2.16 2.77 2.60
C VAL A 129 -3.05 3.54 3.55
N ARG A 130 -3.26 3.05 4.79
CA ARG A 130 -4.04 3.77 5.81
C ARG A 130 -3.43 5.12 6.18
N ARG A 131 -2.09 5.24 6.16
CA ARG A 131 -1.42 6.52 6.39
C ARG A 131 -1.68 7.48 5.24
N CYS A 132 -1.60 6.99 3.99
CA CYS A 132 -1.94 7.75 2.79
C CYS A 132 -3.41 8.20 2.79
N GLU A 133 -4.34 7.29 3.12
CA GLU A 133 -5.77 7.58 3.28
C GLU A 133 -6.01 8.75 4.25
N ARG A 134 -5.40 8.72 5.45
CA ARG A 134 -5.55 9.81 6.43
C ARG A 134 -5.12 11.17 5.88
N TRP A 135 -4.05 11.18 5.09
CA TRP A 135 -3.58 12.40 4.44
C TRP A 135 -4.51 12.84 3.30
N ALA A 136 -4.98 11.91 2.48
CA ALA A 136 -5.94 12.19 1.43
C ALA A 136 -7.23 12.79 2.01
N VAL A 137 -7.71 12.30 3.17
CA VAL A 137 -8.86 12.89 3.89
C VAL A 137 -8.58 14.33 4.28
N SER A 138 -7.40 14.65 4.82
CA SER A 138 -7.02 16.03 5.14
C SER A 138 -7.00 16.92 3.90
N LEU A 139 -6.44 16.43 2.78
CA LEU A 139 -6.37 17.17 1.52
C LEU A 139 -7.75 17.35 0.87
N TYR A 140 -8.64 16.36 1.00
CA TYR A 140 -10.01 16.42 0.51
C TYR A 140 -10.80 17.52 1.23
N LYS A 141 -10.64 17.65 2.56
CA LYS A 141 -11.23 18.75 3.33
C LYS A 141 -10.76 20.14 2.87
N GLU A 142 -9.57 20.22 2.28
CA GLU A 142 -9.01 21.43 1.68
C GLU A 142 -9.37 21.58 0.19
N GLY A 143 -10.16 20.66 -0.39
CA GLY A 143 -10.56 20.67 -1.80
C GLY A 143 -9.44 20.30 -2.78
N LYS A 144 -8.35 19.69 -2.32
CA LYS A 144 -7.13 19.41 -3.12
C LYS A 144 -7.12 18.07 -3.83
N VAL A 145 -7.94 17.13 -3.40
CA VAL A 145 -8.09 15.80 -4.00
C VAL A 145 -9.56 15.41 -4.05
N SER A 146 -9.91 14.50 -4.95
CA SER A 146 -11.26 13.97 -5.12
C SER A 146 -11.71 13.10 -3.95
N GLU A 147 -13.03 13.04 -3.74
CA GLU A 147 -13.64 12.08 -2.82
C GLU A 147 -13.42 10.63 -3.29
N THR A 148 -13.42 10.41 -4.60
CA THR A 148 -13.18 9.12 -5.25
C THR A 148 -11.85 8.52 -4.84
N LEU A 149 -10.78 9.32 -4.84
CA LEU A 149 -9.45 8.88 -4.37
C LEU A 149 -9.46 8.46 -2.90
N VAL A 150 -10.14 9.22 -2.04
CA VAL A 150 -10.29 8.91 -0.61
C VAL A 150 -11.03 7.58 -0.42
N LYS A 151 -12.17 7.41 -1.10
CA LYS A 151 -12.95 6.16 -1.08
C LYS A 151 -12.14 4.98 -1.59
N TRP A 152 -11.37 5.17 -2.66
CA TRP A 152 -10.51 4.15 -3.22
C TRP A 152 -9.40 3.72 -2.25
N LEU A 153 -8.69 4.66 -1.61
CA LEU A 153 -7.66 4.34 -0.60
C LEU A 153 -8.25 3.59 0.61
N ASN A 154 -9.46 3.96 1.04
CA ASN A 154 -10.18 3.25 2.09
C ASN A 154 -10.47 1.79 1.68
N LYS A 155 -10.99 1.58 0.47
CA LYS A 155 -11.28 0.24 -0.07
C LYS A 155 -10.01 -0.56 -0.32
N LEU A 156 -8.92 0.05 -0.76
CA LEU A 156 -7.62 -0.60 -0.89
C LEU A 156 -7.11 -1.09 0.47
N SER A 157 -7.20 -0.26 1.50
CA SER A 157 -6.86 -0.69 2.86
C SER A 157 -7.68 -1.92 3.25
N TYR A 158 -9.00 -1.90 3.00
CA TYR A 158 -9.88 -3.03 3.30
C TYR A 158 -9.52 -4.30 2.49
N LEU A 159 -9.29 -4.17 1.19
CA LEU A 159 -8.86 -5.26 0.32
C LEU A 159 -7.58 -5.90 0.86
N LEU A 160 -6.56 -5.11 1.21
CA LEU A 160 -5.32 -5.64 1.78
C LEU A 160 -5.56 -6.46 3.07
N TYR A 161 -6.58 -6.15 3.87
CA TYR A 161 -6.97 -6.99 5.00
C TYR A 161 -7.60 -8.31 4.57
N LEU A 162 -8.47 -8.29 3.57
CA LEU A 162 -9.03 -9.52 3.02
C LEU A 162 -7.93 -10.42 2.43
N LEU A 163 -6.94 -9.84 1.74
CA LEU A 163 -5.81 -10.59 1.20
C LEU A 163 -4.93 -11.20 2.30
N ILE A 164 -4.80 -10.53 3.45
CA ILE A 164 -4.12 -11.13 4.62
C ILE A 164 -4.88 -12.36 5.10
N LEU A 165 -6.20 -12.25 5.26
CA LEU A 165 -7.02 -13.38 5.68
C LEU A 165 -6.97 -14.53 4.67
N LEU A 166 -6.91 -14.22 3.37
CA LEU A 166 -6.80 -15.22 2.31
C LEU A 166 -5.49 -16.01 2.43
N GLU A 167 -4.37 -15.32 2.57
CA GLU A 167 -3.05 -15.96 2.75
C GLU A 167 -2.97 -16.76 4.05
N MET A 168 -3.69 -16.35 5.11
CA MET A 168 -3.77 -17.12 6.35
C MET A 168 -4.52 -18.45 6.17
N GLN A 169 -5.61 -18.46 5.39
CA GLN A 169 -6.37 -19.68 5.13
C GLN A 169 -5.60 -20.71 4.30
N GLU A 170 -4.74 -20.24 3.38
CA GLU A 170 -3.90 -21.12 2.56
C GLU A 170 -2.89 -21.90 3.42
N ASP A 171 -2.36 -21.27 4.47
CA ASP A 171 -1.47 -21.93 5.42
C ASP A 171 -2.16 -22.98 6.28
N GLU A 172 -3.41 -22.72 6.70
CA GLU A 172 -4.20 -23.69 7.47
C GLU A 172 -4.53 -24.94 6.65
N ASN A 173 -4.80 -24.78 5.35
CA ASN A 173 -5.08 -25.89 4.45
C ASN A 173 -3.84 -26.75 4.16
N GLU A 174 -2.65 -26.16 4.09
CA GLU A 174 -1.39 -26.91 3.90
C GLU A 174 -0.91 -27.60 5.19
N GLY A 175 -1.14 -27.01 6.37
CA GLY A 175 -0.77 -27.60 7.66
C GLY A 175 -1.49 -28.90 7.99
N CYS A 176 -2.67 -29.14 7.38
CA CYS A 176 -3.44 -30.38 7.53
C CYS A 176 -2.99 -31.49 6.55
N GLY A 177 -2.16 -31.18 5.55
CA GLY A 177 -1.71 -32.11 4.50
C GLY A 177 -0.30 -32.66 4.69
N SER A 178 0.32 -32.49 5.87
CA SER A 178 1.70 -32.93 6.17
C SER A 178 1.80 -33.80 7.43
N THR A 179 0.79 -34.64 7.62
CA THR A 179 0.89 -35.86 8.44
C THR A 179 0.32 -37.00 7.63
N ASP A 180 1.17 -37.60 6.78
CA ASP A 180 1.13 -38.99 6.34
C ASP A 180 2.54 -39.38 5.85
#